data_AF-A0A7S2H293-F1
#
_entry.id   AF-A0A7S2H293-F1
#
_cell.length_a   1.000
_cell.length_b   1.000
_cell.length_c   1.000
_cell.angle_alpha   90.00
_cell.angle_beta   90.00
_cell.angle_gamma   90.00
#
_symmetry.space_group_name_H-M   'P 1'
#
loop_
_entity.id
_entity.type
_entity.pdbx_description
1 polymer ?
#
loop_
_entity_poly.entity_id
_entity_poly.type
_entity_poly.pdbx_seq_one_letter_code
_entity_poly.pdbx_strand_id
1 'polypeptide(L)'
;MSSGEIFDSVNMKVDYLGGKSSVAEHGEILLEVNKFELCAQHSLSQTEWWSMVHCMFSLQECMNYETTDASSADGHSCEEANEGTDDDETMTGLTGLDTDLSDCECSLEGVVDYCATEYTSTTFAELDDCKNSSLGQHLAIASNTIAEAADSGSAVWVNIEDITVSVSNREHSELGIWAKGVKSTVCAHLSYVGVHLEECKELTFF
;
A
#
# COMPACT_ATOMS: atom_id res chain seq x y z
N MET A 1 16.60 4.60 18.32
CA MET A 1 15.42 5.02 17.57
C MET A 1 14.51 3.82 17.46
N SER A 2 13.20 4.02 17.63
CA SER A 2 12.20 2.98 17.32
C SER A 2 12.12 2.76 15.79
N SER A 3 11.60 1.61 15.35
CA SER A 3 11.40 1.33 13.93
C SER A 3 10.58 2.43 13.21
N GLY A 4 9.63 3.06 13.90
CA GLY A 4 8.87 4.21 13.39
C GLY A 4 9.72 5.47 13.21
N GLU A 5 10.57 5.81 14.18
CA GLU A 5 11.48 6.97 14.07
C GLU A 5 12.51 6.85 12.92
N ILE A 6 12.83 5.61 12.53
CA ILE A 6 13.74 5.34 11.41
C ILE A 6 13.00 5.44 10.08
N PHE A 7 11.79 4.89 10.01
CA PHE A 7 10.95 5.00 8.82
C PHE A 7 10.61 6.47 8.51
N ASP A 8 10.22 7.24 9.53
CA ASP A 8 9.96 8.69 9.41
C ASP A 8 11.19 9.52 9.03
N SER A 9 12.41 8.97 9.17
CA SER A 9 13.64 9.67 8.79
C SER A 9 13.97 9.59 7.30
N VAL A 10 13.15 8.89 6.51
CA VAL A 10 13.27 8.78 5.05
C VAL A 10 11.93 9.15 4.43
N ASN A 11 11.92 10.02 3.42
CA ASN A 11 10.69 10.42 2.74
C ASN A 11 10.30 9.35 1.71
N MET A 12 9.46 8.40 2.12
CA MET A 12 8.94 7.36 1.25
C MET A 12 7.72 7.85 0.48
N LYS A 13 7.66 7.51 -0.80
CA LYS A 13 6.47 7.67 -1.63
C LYS A 13 6.22 6.44 -2.48
N VAL A 14 4.97 6.01 -2.51
CA VAL A 14 4.45 5.03 -3.45
C VAL A 14 3.71 5.77 -4.56
N ASP A 15 3.96 5.33 -5.77
CA ASP A 15 3.34 5.83 -6.97
C ASP A 15 2.80 4.67 -7.80
N TYR A 16 1.60 4.83 -8.35
CA TYR A 16 0.81 3.74 -8.88
C TYR A 16 0.66 3.83 -10.39
N LEU A 17 0.89 2.69 -11.07
CA LEU A 17 0.63 2.58 -12.50
C LEU A 17 -0.87 2.37 -12.73
N GLY A 18 -1.56 3.40 -13.21
CA GLY A 18 -2.98 3.39 -13.62
C GLY A 18 -3.19 3.29 -15.13
N GLY A 19 -2.14 2.98 -15.89
CA GLY A 19 -2.18 2.83 -17.34
C GLY A 19 -2.99 1.61 -17.80
N LYS A 20 -3.25 1.52 -19.12
CA LYS A 20 -4.09 0.48 -19.72
C LYS A 20 -3.65 -0.96 -19.40
N SER A 21 -2.34 -1.21 -19.30
CA SER A 21 -1.80 -2.53 -18.97
C SER A 21 -2.17 -2.94 -17.56
N SER A 22 -2.05 -2.02 -16.60
CA SER A 22 -2.41 -2.25 -15.20
C SER A 22 -3.91 -2.48 -15.02
N VAL A 23 -4.74 -1.64 -15.65
CA VAL A 23 -6.21 -1.78 -15.64
C VAL A 23 -6.68 -3.08 -16.30
N ALA A 24 -6.01 -3.54 -17.36
CA ALA A 24 -6.37 -4.78 -18.04
C ALA A 24 -6.14 -6.03 -17.16
N GLU A 25 -5.31 -5.91 -16.13
CA GLU A 25 -4.90 -7.02 -15.28
C GLU A 25 -5.56 -7.00 -13.91
N HIS A 26 -5.65 -5.82 -13.30
CA HIS A 26 -6.16 -5.64 -11.94
C HIS A 26 -7.57 -5.01 -11.92
N GLY A 27 -8.16 -4.76 -13.09
CA GLY A 27 -9.48 -4.16 -13.23
C GLY A 27 -9.50 -2.63 -13.03
N GLU A 28 -10.67 -2.03 -13.28
CA GLU A 28 -10.85 -0.58 -13.13
C GLU A 28 -10.88 -0.14 -11.66
N ILE A 29 -11.24 -1.05 -10.74
CA ILE A 29 -11.34 -0.76 -9.30
C ILE A 29 -9.99 -0.37 -8.68
N LEU A 30 -8.88 -0.86 -9.24
CA LEU A 30 -7.52 -0.45 -8.87
C LEU A 30 -7.34 1.08 -8.96
N LEU A 31 -7.99 1.75 -9.92
CA LEU A 31 -7.87 3.20 -10.06
C LEU A 31 -8.50 3.95 -8.88
N GLU A 32 -9.50 3.37 -8.25
CA GLU A 32 -10.15 3.94 -7.06
C GLU A 32 -9.33 3.64 -5.80
N VAL A 33 -8.79 2.43 -5.66
CA VAL A 33 -7.82 2.05 -4.60
C VAL A 33 -6.64 3.04 -4.59
N ASN A 34 -5.97 3.20 -5.73
CA ASN A 34 -4.80 4.08 -5.85
C ASN A 34 -5.10 5.52 -5.42
N LYS A 35 -6.30 6.04 -5.71
CA LYS A 35 -6.64 7.42 -5.31
C LYS A 35 -6.84 7.54 -3.80
N PHE A 36 -7.44 6.55 -3.14
CA PHE A 36 -7.56 6.55 -1.68
C PHE A 36 -6.17 6.55 -1.02
N GLU A 37 -5.28 5.67 -1.49
CA GLU A 37 -3.91 5.57 -0.96
C GLU A 37 -3.09 6.85 -1.22
N LEU A 38 -3.23 7.45 -2.41
CA LEU A 38 -2.59 8.73 -2.74
C LEU A 38 -3.13 9.90 -1.91
N CYS A 39 -4.43 9.90 -1.60
CA CYS A 39 -5.04 10.90 -0.72
C CYS A 39 -4.56 10.75 0.73
N ALA A 40 -4.42 9.53 1.22
CA ALA A 40 -3.81 9.24 2.52
C ALA A 40 -2.34 9.71 2.55
N GLN A 41 -1.54 9.29 1.56
CA GLN A 41 -0.13 9.70 1.41
C GLN A 41 0.05 11.23 1.34
N HIS A 42 -0.90 11.94 0.74
CA HIS A 42 -0.84 13.39 0.62
C HIS A 42 -1.15 14.13 1.93
N SER A 43 -2.06 13.59 2.74
CA SER A 43 -2.69 14.32 3.84
C SER A 43 -2.20 13.90 5.24
N LEU A 44 -1.62 12.71 5.37
CA LEU A 44 -1.23 12.13 6.64
C LEU A 44 0.29 12.08 6.84
N SER A 45 0.70 11.79 8.08
CA SER A 45 2.10 11.46 8.36
C SER A 45 2.49 10.13 7.72
N GLN A 46 3.80 9.92 7.50
CA GLN A 46 4.28 8.71 6.84
C GLN A 46 3.91 7.43 7.59
N THR A 47 4.07 7.45 8.91
CA THR A 47 3.64 6.34 9.77
C THR A 47 2.15 6.03 9.60
N GLU A 48 1.28 7.03 9.56
CA GLU A 48 -0.17 6.81 9.43
C GLU A 48 -0.57 6.26 8.06
N TRP A 49 -0.22 6.94 6.96
CA TRP A 49 -0.67 6.49 5.64
C TRP A 49 -0.07 5.14 5.27
N TRP A 50 1.16 4.86 5.69
CA TRP A 50 1.78 3.58 5.40
C TRP A 50 1.12 2.44 6.15
N SER A 51 0.82 2.64 7.44
CA SER A 51 0.05 1.64 8.21
C SER A 51 -1.34 1.39 7.61
N MET A 52 -2.01 2.44 7.13
CA MET A 52 -3.29 2.30 6.43
C MET A 52 -3.16 1.50 5.13
N VAL A 53 -2.21 1.85 4.27
CA VAL A 53 -1.96 1.16 2.99
C VAL A 53 -1.61 -0.32 3.22
N HIS A 54 -0.82 -0.63 4.25
CA HIS A 54 -0.54 -2.01 4.64
C HIS A 54 -1.79 -2.79 5.05
N CYS A 55 -2.67 -2.17 5.85
CA CYS A 55 -3.96 -2.76 6.19
C CYS A 55 -4.79 -3.04 4.93
N MET A 56 -4.83 -2.10 3.98
CA MET A 56 -5.54 -2.27 2.71
C MET A 56 -4.97 -3.44 1.90
N PHE A 57 -3.64 -3.55 1.78
CA PHE A 57 -3.00 -4.69 1.10
C PHE A 57 -3.34 -6.04 1.76
N SER A 58 -3.40 -6.11 3.09
CA SER A 58 -3.81 -7.34 3.79
C SER A 58 -5.26 -7.75 3.51
N LEU A 59 -6.08 -6.83 3.01
CA LEU A 59 -7.50 -7.04 2.69
C LEU A 59 -7.79 -6.83 1.20
N GLN A 60 -6.79 -6.95 0.33
CA GLN A 60 -6.89 -6.57 -1.08
C GLN A 60 -7.97 -7.35 -1.85
N GLU A 61 -8.20 -8.60 -1.48
CA GLU A 61 -9.23 -9.43 -2.09
C GLU A 61 -10.63 -8.84 -1.91
N CYS A 62 -10.90 -8.25 -0.74
CA CYS A 62 -12.14 -7.53 -0.47
C CYS A 62 -12.29 -6.24 -1.30
N MET A 63 -11.19 -5.59 -1.64
CA MET A 63 -11.21 -4.34 -2.42
C MET A 63 -11.60 -4.54 -3.88
N ASN A 64 -11.70 -5.78 -4.37
CA ASN A 64 -12.23 -6.10 -5.69
C ASN A 64 -13.76 -5.95 -5.78
N TYR A 65 -14.45 -5.76 -4.65
CA TYR A 65 -15.90 -5.71 -4.57
C TYR A 65 -16.41 -4.32 -4.18
N GLU A 66 -17.44 -3.83 -4.87
CA GLU A 66 -18.10 -2.57 -4.52
C GLU A 66 -18.98 -2.69 -3.26
N THR A 67 -19.43 -3.90 -2.90
CA THR A 67 -20.34 -4.12 -1.77
C THR A 67 -20.02 -5.44 -1.06
N THR A 68 -20.27 -5.50 0.25
CA THR A 68 -20.09 -6.72 1.06
C THR A 68 -21.03 -7.85 0.65
N ASP A 69 -22.21 -7.52 0.12
CA ASP A 69 -23.13 -8.53 -0.42
C ASP A 69 -22.54 -9.24 -1.65
N ALA A 70 -21.79 -8.51 -2.50
CA ALA A 70 -21.14 -9.07 -3.67
C ALA A 70 -19.98 -10.00 -3.30
N SER A 71 -19.10 -9.57 -2.39
CA SER A 71 -18.01 -10.42 -1.89
C SER A 71 -18.54 -11.66 -1.18
N SER A 72 -19.56 -11.50 -0.33
CA SER A 72 -20.20 -12.63 0.37
C SER A 72 -20.85 -13.63 -0.59
N ALA A 73 -21.39 -13.17 -1.73
CA ALA A 73 -21.98 -14.06 -2.74
C ALA A 73 -20.94 -14.94 -3.43
N ASP A 74 -19.72 -14.42 -3.57
CA ASP A 74 -18.56 -15.14 -4.12
C ASP A 74 -17.77 -15.91 -3.05
N GLY A 75 -18.18 -15.77 -1.78
CA GLY A 75 -17.66 -16.54 -0.65
C GLY A 75 -16.60 -15.82 0.18
N HIS A 76 -16.22 -14.60 -0.21
CA HIS A 76 -15.12 -13.86 0.40
C HIS A 76 -15.53 -13.09 1.66
N SER A 77 -14.59 -13.00 2.60
CA SER A 77 -14.72 -12.26 3.87
C SER A 77 -13.40 -11.57 4.23
N CYS A 78 -13.43 -10.60 5.15
CA CYS A 78 -12.19 -9.98 5.63
C CYS A 78 -11.27 -10.97 6.33
N GLU A 79 -11.83 -11.98 7.01
CA GLU A 79 -11.06 -13.05 7.65
C GLU A 79 -10.28 -13.87 6.61
N GLU A 80 -10.95 -14.27 5.53
CA GLU A 80 -10.33 -15.00 4.41
C GLU A 80 -9.28 -14.16 3.68
N ALA A 81 -9.60 -12.90 3.38
CA ALA A 81 -8.68 -11.98 2.72
C ALA A 81 -7.40 -11.78 3.54
N ASN A 82 -7.52 -11.62 4.86
CA ASN A 82 -6.38 -11.43 5.78
C ASN A 82 -5.53 -12.69 5.97
N GLU A 83 -6.12 -13.89 5.85
CA GLU A 83 -5.38 -15.15 5.82
C GLU A 83 -4.66 -15.36 4.47
N GLY A 84 -5.12 -14.65 3.43
CA GLY A 84 -4.58 -14.66 2.07
C GLY A 84 -4.50 -16.06 1.49
N THR A 85 -5.60 -16.81 1.66
CA THR A 85 -5.73 -18.19 1.21
C THR A 85 -5.84 -18.35 -0.30
N ASP A 86 -6.14 -17.30 -1.06
CA ASP A 86 -6.39 -17.37 -2.52
C ASP A 86 -5.51 -16.46 -3.41
N ASP A 87 -4.68 -15.57 -2.87
CA ASP A 87 -3.82 -14.68 -3.67
C ASP A 87 -2.33 -15.09 -3.66
N ASP A 88 -1.71 -15.13 -4.85
CA ASP A 88 -0.25 -15.22 -5.09
C ASP A 88 0.52 -13.97 -4.55
N GLU A 89 -0.17 -13.07 -3.85
CA GLU A 89 0.29 -11.77 -3.37
C GLU A 89 0.18 -11.61 -1.83
N THR A 90 -0.27 -12.63 -1.10
CA THR A 90 -0.40 -12.55 0.37
C THR A 90 0.92 -12.13 1.00
N MET A 91 1.00 -10.96 1.63
CA MET A 91 2.18 -10.57 2.42
C MET A 91 2.27 -11.41 3.70
N THR A 92 2.60 -12.71 3.57
CA THR A 92 2.78 -13.64 4.67
C THR A 92 3.98 -13.18 5.50
N GLY A 93 3.72 -12.65 6.69
CA GLY A 93 4.75 -12.08 7.57
C GLY A 93 4.27 -10.96 8.48
N LEU A 94 3.10 -10.37 8.20
CA LEU A 94 2.43 -9.36 9.02
C LEU A 94 1.71 -9.95 10.25
N THR A 95 2.33 -10.90 10.96
CA THR A 95 1.83 -11.32 12.27
C THR A 95 2.07 -10.19 13.27
N GLY A 96 1.07 -9.33 13.44
CA GLY A 96 1.15 -8.16 14.31
C GLY A 96 -0.04 -7.22 14.20
N LEU A 97 -0.83 -7.33 13.14
CA LEU A 97 -2.20 -6.82 13.16
C LEU A 97 -3.03 -7.82 13.95
N ASP A 98 -3.08 -7.65 15.27
CA ASP A 98 -3.99 -8.36 16.18
C ASP A 98 -5.40 -7.81 15.89
N THR A 99 -5.91 -8.05 14.68
CA THR A 99 -7.06 -7.34 14.13
C THR A 99 -8.32 -8.08 14.49
N ASP A 100 -9.07 -7.49 15.40
CA ASP A 100 -10.49 -7.75 15.52
C ASP A 100 -11.17 -7.26 14.23
N LEU A 101 -11.28 -8.16 13.25
CA LEU A 101 -11.90 -7.89 11.94
C LEU A 101 -13.43 -7.85 12.03
N SER A 102 -14.02 -7.87 13.24
CA SER A 102 -15.48 -7.94 13.41
C SER A 102 -16.24 -6.74 12.84
N ASP A 103 -15.58 -5.57 12.73
CA ASP A 103 -16.12 -4.36 12.12
C ASP A 103 -15.65 -4.14 10.67
N CYS A 104 -14.93 -5.10 10.07
CA CYS A 104 -14.48 -5.01 8.67
C CYS A 104 -15.59 -5.44 7.70
N GLU A 105 -15.96 -4.52 6.81
CA GLU A 105 -16.84 -4.81 5.68
C GLU A 105 -16.01 -5.18 4.44
N CYS A 106 -16.17 -6.40 3.92
CA CYS A 106 -15.40 -6.89 2.79
C CYS A 106 -15.85 -6.24 1.45
N SER A 107 -15.45 -5.00 1.24
CA SER A 107 -15.63 -4.20 0.03
C SER A 107 -14.55 -3.12 -0.03
N LEU A 108 -14.36 -2.45 -1.18
CA LEU A 108 -13.41 -1.34 -1.29
C LEU A 108 -13.65 -0.28 -0.20
N GLU A 109 -14.88 0.22 -0.08
CA GLU A 109 -15.18 1.30 0.87
C GLU A 109 -15.09 0.81 2.32
N GLY A 110 -15.56 -0.41 2.60
CA GLY A 110 -15.48 -1.02 3.92
C GLY A 110 -14.04 -1.24 4.41
N VAL A 111 -13.14 -1.69 3.52
CA VAL A 111 -11.72 -1.83 3.83
C VAL A 111 -11.06 -0.47 4.06
N VAL A 112 -11.36 0.53 3.23
CA VAL A 112 -10.80 1.89 3.40
C VAL A 112 -11.26 2.50 4.73
N ASP A 113 -12.54 2.37 5.08
CA ASP A 113 -13.07 2.90 6.35
C ASP A 113 -12.48 2.21 7.57
N TYR A 114 -12.40 0.88 7.54
CA TYR A 114 -11.76 0.08 8.58
C TYR A 114 -10.29 0.48 8.77
N CYS A 115 -9.49 0.48 7.70
CA CYS A 115 -8.07 0.79 7.78
C CYS A 115 -7.80 2.26 8.15
N ALA A 116 -8.64 3.20 7.70
CA ALA A 116 -8.53 4.59 8.12
C ALA A 116 -8.80 4.75 9.62
N THR A 117 -9.85 4.08 10.12
CA THR A 117 -10.25 4.14 11.54
C THR A 117 -9.20 3.56 12.47
N GLU A 118 -8.59 2.44 12.10
CA GLU A 118 -7.63 1.73 12.95
C GLU A 118 -6.25 2.39 12.98
N TYR A 119 -5.79 2.94 11.85
CA TYR A 119 -4.38 3.31 11.70
C TYR A 119 -4.11 4.81 11.50
N THR A 120 -5.14 5.64 11.39
CA THR A 120 -4.96 7.05 11.01
C THR A 120 -5.80 8.00 11.84
N SER A 121 -5.48 9.29 11.72
CA SER A 121 -6.31 10.38 12.24
C SER A 121 -7.36 10.91 11.26
N THR A 122 -7.49 10.33 10.05
CA THR A 122 -8.51 10.73 9.07
C THR A 122 -9.72 9.78 9.11
N THR A 123 -10.66 9.99 8.20
CA THR A 123 -11.91 9.23 8.08
C THR A 123 -12.14 8.84 6.63
N PHE A 124 -12.94 7.81 6.39
CA PHE A 124 -13.39 7.46 5.04
C PHE A 124 -13.97 8.67 4.29
N ALA A 125 -14.81 9.47 4.96
CA ALA A 125 -15.46 10.62 4.33
C ALA A 125 -14.44 11.67 3.84
N GLU A 126 -13.39 11.96 4.61
CA GLU A 126 -12.33 12.89 4.20
C GLU A 126 -11.51 12.35 3.03
N LEU A 127 -11.23 11.05 3.03
CA LEU A 127 -10.52 10.39 1.95
C LEU A 127 -11.37 10.30 0.68
N ASP A 128 -12.67 10.01 0.79
CA ASP A 128 -13.60 9.96 -0.35
C ASP A 128 -13.83 11.34 -0.95
N ASP A 129 -13.93 12.38 -0.11
CA ASP A 129 -13.95 13.78 -0.55
C ASP A 129 -12.66 14.12 -1.33
N CYS A 130 -11.49 13.70 -0.83
CA CYS A 130 -10.23 13.89 -1.54
C CYS A 130 -10.20 13.12 -2.87
N LYS A 131 -10.57 11.83 -2.87
CA LYS A 131 -10.61 10.95 -4.04
C LYS A 131 -11.44 11.56 -5.18
N ASN A 132 -12.61 12.09 -4.83
CA ASN A 132 -13.56 12.67 -5.78
C ASN A 132 -13.25 14.13 -6.15
N SER A 133 -12.25 14.75 -5.53
CA SER A 133 -11.84 16.12 -5.81
C SER A 133 -10.90 16.24 -7.02
N SER A 134 -10.69 17.47 -7.49
CA SER A 134 -9.64 17.77 -8.47
C SER A 134 -8.23 17.47 -7.95
N LEU A 135 -8.03 17.49 -6.63
CA LEU A 135 -6.75 17.14 -6.01
C LEU A 135 -6.49 15.64 -6.16
N GLY A 136 -7.46 14.77 -5.82
CA GLY A 136 -7.34 13.32 -6.01
C GLY A 136 -7.04 12.95 -7.47
N GLN A 137 -7.73 13.58 -8.42
CA GLN A 137 -7.45 13.41 -9.85
C GLN A 137 -6.03 13.87 -10.24
N HIS A 138 -5.57 15.00 -9.71
CA HIS A 138 -4.23 15.50 -9.97
C HIS A 138 -3.16 14.55 -9.41
N LEU A 139 -3.34 14.05 -8.19
CA LEU A 139 -2.45 13.08 -7.55
C LEU A 139 -2.34 11.80 -8.38
N ALA A 140 -3.47 11.24 -8.82
CA ALA A 140 -3.48 10.03 -9.65
C ALA A 140 -2.76 10.22 -11.00
N ILE A 141 -2.97 11.36 -11.68
CA ILE A 141 -2.29 11.66 -12.95
C ILE A 141 -0.78 11.83 -12.74
N ALA A 142 -0.38 12.58 -11.70
CA ALA A 142 1.01 12.82 -11.38
C ALA A 142 1.72 11.49 -11.05
N SER A 143 1.09 10.69 -10.19
CA SER A 143 1.59 9.39 -9.77
C SER A 143 1.76 8.43 -10.95
N ASN A 144 0.73 8.29 -11.80
CA ASN A 144 0.81 7.47 -13.01
C ASN A 144 1.91 7.96 -13.96
N THR A 145 2.12 9.27 -14.11
CA THR A 145 3.17 9.81 -14.98
C THR A 145 4.57 9.42 -14.48
N ILE A 146 4.79 9.46 -13.16
CA ILE A 146 6.06 9.04 -12.57
C ILE A 146 6.20 7.51 -12.73
N ALA A 147 5.11 6.75 -12.51
CA ALA A 147 5.07 5.31 -12.72
C ALA A 147 5.40 4.90 -14.14
N GLU A 148 4.75 5.48 -15.14
CA GLU A 148 5.03 5.20 -16.55
C GLU A 148 6.46 5.56 -16.96
N ALA A 149 7.05 6.60 -16.36
CA ALA A 149 8.43 6.98 -16.63
C ALA A 149 9.44 6.01 -16.00
N ALA A 150 9.08 5.40 -14.87
CA ALA A 150 9.86 4.37 -14.19
C ALA A 150 9.61 2.95 -14.77
N ASP A 151 8.45 2.75 -15.40
CA ASP A 151 8.02 1.47 -15.94
C ASP A 151 8.81 1.10 -17.21
N SER A 152 9.83 0.26 -17.03
CA SER A 152 10.48 -0.48 -18.12
C SER A 152 9.83 -1.85 -18.37
N GLY A 153 8.59 -2.07 -17.93
CA GLY A 153 7.89 -3.34 -17.86
C GLY A 153 7.95 -3.99 -16.46
N SER A 154 7.88 -3.19 -15.38
CA SER A 154 8.02 -3.63 -13.99
C SER A 154 6.80 -3.21 -13.17
N ALA A 155 6.05 -4.18 -12.65
CA ALA A 155 4.74 -3.96 -12.05
C ALA A 155 4.80 -3.30 -10.65
N VAL A 156 5.92 -3.39 -9.93
CA VAL A 156 6.05 -2.87 -8.56
C VAL A 156 7.32 -2.03 -8.44
N TRP A 157 7.17 -0.77 -8.00
CA TRP A 157 8.29 0.12 -7.73
C TRP A 157 7.98 1.15 -6.63
N VAL A 158 9.00 1.61 -5.91
CA VAL A 158 8.93 2.67 -4.89
C VAL A 158 10.06 3.67 -5.10
N ASN A 159 9.83 4.94 -4.79
CA ASN A 159 10.88 5.96 -4.78
C ASN A 159 11.28 6.31 -3.34
N ILE A 160 12.58 6.24 -3.06
CA ILE A 160 13.18 6.62 -1.79
C ILE A 160 14.27 7.65 -2.08
N GLU A 161 14.00 8.93 -1.80
CA GLU A 161 14.97 10.03 -1.99
C GLU A 161 15.63 10.01 -3.39
N ASP A 162 14.81 9.96 -4.45
CA ASP A 162 15.19 9.87 -5.87
C ASP A 162 15.78 8.51 -6.32
N ILE A 163 15.84 7.50 -5.43
CA ILE A 163 16.21 6.12 -5.79
C ILE A 163 14.95 5.32 -6.08
N THR A 164 14.77 4.93 -7.34
CA THR A 164 13.74 3.98 -7.74
C THR A 164 14.18 2.55 -7.41
N VAL A 165 13.40 1.85 -6.58
CA VAL A 165 13.51 0.40 -6.37
C VAL A 165 12.37 -0.25 -7.13
N SER A 166 12.67 -1.08 -8.11
CA SER A 166 11.67 -1.80 -8.92
C SER A 166 12.00 -3.29 -9.06
N VAL A 167 10.98 -4.13 -9.24
CA VAL A 167 11.12 -5.52 -9.67
C VAL A 167 10.26 -5.79 -10.90
N SER A 168 10.82 -6.53 -11.85
CA SER A 168 10.24 -6.67 -13.18
C SER A 168 9.16 -7.74 -13.28
N ASN A 169 9.02 -8.64 -12.29
CA ASN A 169 8.10 -9.77 -12.40
C ASN A 169 7.28 -9.96 -11.11
N ARG A 170 6.04 -10.43 -11.28
CA ARG A 170 4.96 -10.39 -10.27
C ARG A 170 4.91 -11.58 -9.32
N GLU A 171 5.84 -12.53 -9.41
CA GLU A 171 5.74 -13.73 -8.58
C GLU A 171 6.05 -13.40 -7.12
N HIS A 172 5.37 -14.06 -6.19
CA HIS A 172 5.52 -13.91 -4.73
C HIS A 172 6.97 -13.93 -4.23
N SER A 173 7.82 -14.73 -4.90
CA SER A 173 9.27 -14.80 -4.63
C SER A 173 10.01 -13.49 -4.87
N GLU A 174 9.48 -12.62 -5.74
CA GLU A 174 10.01 -11.33 -6.14
C GLU A 174 9.48 -10.18 -5.29
N LEU A 175 8.28 -10.28 -4.68
CA LEU A 175 7.80 -9.33 -3.66
C LEU A 175 8.71 -9.33 -2.42
N GLY A 176 9.13 -10.51 -1.97
CA GLY A 176 10.12 -10.61 -0.90
C GLY A 176 11.51 -10.05 -1.28
N ILE A 177 11.85 -10.05 -2.58
CA ILE A 177 13.06 -9.41 -3.10
C ILE A 177 12.88 -7.89 -3.16
N TRP A 178 11.71 -7.43 -3.58
CA TRP A 178 11.34 -6.02 -3.60
C TRP A 178 11.38 -5.43 -2.20
N ALA A 179 10.69 -6.03 -1.22
CA ALA A 179 10.70 -5.59 0.17
C ALA A 179 12.13 -5.57 0.76
N LYS A 180 12.97 -6.57 0.43
CA LYS A 180 14.41 -6.55 0.78
C LYS A 180 15.16 -5.41 0.08
N GLY A 181 14.81 -5.09 -1.15
CA GLY A 181 15.33 -3.95 -1.91
C GLY A 181 14.99 -2.63 -1.26
N VAL A 182 13.70 -2.41 -0.92
CA VAL A 182 13.21 -1.25 -0.16
C VAL A 182 13.98 -1.11 1.15
N LYS A 183 14.02 -2.18 1.95
CA LYS A 183 14.77 -2.22 3.21
C LYS A 183 16.26 -1.89 3.02
N SER A 184 16.90 -2.46 2.01
CA SER A 184 18.33 -2.24 1.74
C SER A 184 18.61 -0.80 1.33
N THR A 185 17.76 -0.21 0.49
CA THR A 185 17.87 1.19 0.04
C THR A 185 17.66 2.16 1.20
N VAL A 186 16.61 1.95 2.01
CA VAL A 186 16.38 2.72 3.24
C VAL A 186 17.59 2.61 4.17
N CYS A 187 18.10 1.41 4.42
CA CYS A 187 19.25 1.20 5.29
C CYS A 187 20.55 1.80 4.77
N ALA A 188 20.77 1.78 3.45
CA ALA A 188 21.90 2.45 2.82
C ALA A 188 21.80 3.97 2.98
N HIS A 189 20.60 4.53 2.84
CA HIS A 189 20.35 5.96 3.04
C HIS A 189 20.60 6.36 4.51
N LEU A 190 20.04 5.63 5.47
CA LEU A 190 20.25 5.85 6.90
C LEU A 190 21.73 5.84 7.29
N SER A 191 22.48 4.90 6.74
CA SER A 191 23.93 4.83 6.91
C SER A 191 24.65 6.05 6.35
N TYR A 192 24.20 6.56 5.19
CA TYR A 192 24.75 7.73 4.54
C TYR A 192 24.49 9.02 5.33
N VAL A 193 23.30 9.17 5.92
CA VAL A 193 22.94 10.32 6.77
C VAL A 193 23.43 10.20 8.22
N GLY A 194 24.18 9.14 8.55
CA GLY A 194 24.87 8.98 9.83
C GLY A 194 24.06 8.33 10.94
N VAL A 195 22.93 7.67 10.62
CA VAL A 195 22.16 6.85 11.56
C VAL A 195 22.80 5.45 11.66
N HIS A 196 23.01 4.95 12.88
CA HIS A 196 23.75 3.72 13.11
C HIS A 196 22.92 2.45 12.77
N LEU A 197 23.47 1.63 11.86
CA LEU A 197 22.94 0.38 11.28
C LEU A 197 22.45 -0.73 12.22
N GLU A 198 22.63 -0.64 13.54
CA GLU A 198 22.13 -1.68 14.47
C GLU A 198 20.60 -1.81 14.41
N GLU A 199 19.91 -0.73 14.08
CA GLU A 199 18.45 -0.67 14.02
C GLU A 199 17.87 -1.17 12.67
N CYS A 200 18.71 -1.26 11.64
CA CYS A 200 18.35 -1.84 10.34
C CYS A 200 18.13 -3.35 10.37
N LYS A 201 18.63 -4.03 11.41
CA LYS A 201 18.31 -5.45 11.65
C LYS A 201 16.88 -5.62 12.15
N GLU A 202 16.34 -4.63 12.85
CA GLU A 202 14.98 -4.62 13.41
C GLU A 202 13.95 -3.96 12.50
N LEU A 203 14.36 -3.26 11.43
CA LEU A 203 13.46 -2.80 10.37
C LEU A 203 12.84 -4.00 9.63
N THR A 204 11.74 -4.51 10.15
CA THR A 204 10.80 -5.37 9.42
C THR A 204 9.97 -4.46 8.53
N PHE A 205 10.34 -4.37 7.24
CA PHE A 205 9.45 -3.90 6.19
C PHE A 205 8.68 -5.12 5.73
N PHE A 206 7.61 -5.44 6.45
CA PHE A 206 6.68 -6.49 6.10
C PHE A 206 5.32 -5.93 6.48
#